data_AF-A0A1L8WQW3-F1
#
_entry.id   AF-A0A1L8WQW3-F1
#
_cell.length_a   1.000
_cell.length_b   1.000
_cell.length_c   1.000
_cell.angle_alpha   90.00
_cell.angle_beta   90.00
_cell.angle_gamma   90.00
#
_symmetry.space_group_name_H-M   'P 1'
#
loop_
_entity.id
_entity.type
_entity.pdbx_description
1 polymer ?
#
loop_
_entity_poly.entity_id
_entity_poly.type
_entity_poly.pdbx_seq_one_letter_code
_entity_poly.pdbx_strand_id
1 'polypeptide(L)'
;METAAYDRRSTVSLEKLNVGLKCGGSDGLSGITANPLLGAFSDYLIAQGGSTVLTEVPEMFGAEQVLMARAENKAVFEAIVHLINDFKQYFLSYGEPVYENPSPGNKAGGITTLEDKSLGCIQKSGRSVIVDVLQYGEKIRKNGLSLLQAPGNDLVAASALASSDCQLVLFTTGRGTPFGSYVPTLKVSTNTTLFDRKGHWMDFNAGELLNQPMEKLLEQFIEKIIAVASGEETKNEQNEVREIAIFKNGVTL
;
A
#
# COMPACT_ATOMS: atom_id res chain seq x y z
N MET A 1 -6.90 -17.72 -24.55
CA MET A 1 -7.13 -16.30 -24.20
C MET A 1 -7.55 -15.51 -25.44
N GLU A 2 -8.62 -15.90 -26.15
CA GLU A 2 -9.12 -15.12 -27.30
C GLU A 2 -10.27 -14.17 -26.90
N THR A 3 -10.99 -14.48 -25.81
CA THR A 3 -12.18 -13.73 -25.40
C THR A 3 -11.89 -12.29 -24.99
N ALA A 4 -10.74 -12.01 -24.38
CA ALA A 4 -10.37 -10.65 -23.94
C ALA A 4 -9.63 -9.83 -25.02
N ALA A 5 -9.29 -10.43 -26.18
CA ALA A 5 -8.47 -9.76 -27.21
C ALA A 5 -9.17 -8.57 -27.87
N TYR A 6 -10.51 -8.54 -27.81
CA TYR A 6 -11.35 -7.49 -28.38
C TYR A 6 -11.87 -6.50 -27.33
N ASP A 7 -11.53 -6.68 -26.06
CA ASP A 7 -11.96 -5.79 -24.99
C ASP A 7 -11.37 -4.39 -25.22
N ARG A 8 -12.19 -3.37 -25.02
CA ARG A 8 -11.80 -1.97 -25.13
C ARG A 8 -12.14 -1.26 -23.83
N ARG A 9 -11.26 -0.34 -23.44
CA ARG A 9 -11.53 0.55 -22.30
C ARG A 9 -12.79 1.38 -22.60
N SER A 10 -13.63 1.52 -21.59
CA SER A 10 -14.78 2.40 -21.59
C SER A 10 -14.76 3.27 -20.34
N THR A 11 -15.34 4.45 -20.41
CA THR A 11 -15.52 5.30 -19.23
C THR A 11 -16.36 4.58 -18.19
N VAL A 12 -15.88 4.54 -16.95
CA VAL A 12 -16.58 3.99 -15.79
C VAL A 12 -16.40 4.92 -14.60
N SER A 13 -17.29 4.81 -13.61
CA SER A 13 -17.19 5.57 -12.36
C SER A 13 -16.01 5.10 -11.50
N LEU A 14 -15.44 6.03 -10.71
CA LEU A 14 -14.38 5.74 -9.73
C LEU A 14 -14.81 4.73 -8.65
N GLU A 15 -16.11 4.53 -8.43
CA GLU A 15 -16.62 3.50 -7.50
C GLU A 15 -16.16 2.07 -7.87
N LYS A 16 -15.74 1.85 -9.12
CA LYS A 16 -15.25 0.56 -9.63
C LYS A 16 -13.75 0.36 -9.41
N LEU A 17 -13.07 1.38 -8.86
CA LEU A 17 -11.63 1.37 -8.66
C LEU A 17 -11.28 0.82 -7.27
N ASN A 18 -10.42 -0.20 -7.26
CA ASN A 18 -9.85 -0.83 -6.08
C ASN A 18 -8.33 -0.65 -6.09
N VAL A 19 -7.79 0.00 -5.05
CA VAL A 19 -6.38 0.37 -4.99
C VAL A 19 -5.68 -0.25 -3.78
N GLY A 20 -4.56 -0.92 -4.02
CA GLY A 20 -3.70 -1.45 -2.97
C GLY A 20 -2.71 -0.40 -2.46
N LEU A 21 -2.45 -0.40 -1.16
CA LEU A 21 -1.55 0.55 -0.50
C LEU A 21 -0.36 -0.20 0.12
N LYS A 22 0.86 0.11 -0.32
CA LYS A 22 2.10 -0.53 0.12
C LYS A 22 3.22 0.51 0.31
N CYS A 23 4.08 0.33 1.30
CA CYS A 23 5.39 1.00 1.31
C CYS A 23 6.52 0.03 0.97
N GLY A 24 7.66 0.55 0.56
CA GLY A 24 8.87 -0.23 0.27
C GLY A 24 9.97 0.06 1.26
N GLY A 25 11.15 0.38 0.72
CA GLY A 25 12.23 0.97 1.50
C GLY A 25 11.84 2.35 2.05
N SER A 26 11.22 2.39 3.24
CA SER A 26 10.83 3.61 3.95
C SER A 26 12.02 4.40 4.50
N ASP A 27 11.85 5.71 4.59
CA ASP A 27 12.75 6.71 5.15
C ASP A 27 11.98 7.67 6.09
N GLY A 28 12.67 8.61 6.74
CA GLY A 28 12.07 9.56 7.67
C GLY A 28 11.05 10.51 7.03
N LEU A 29 11.07 10.67 5.70
CA LEU A 29 10.09 11.49 4.98
C LEU A 29 8.83 10.71 4.63
N SER A 30 8.85 9.37 4.71
CA SER A 30 7.71 8.53 4.33
C SER A 30 6.43 8.90 5.10
N GLY A 31 6.53 9.11 6.42
CA GLY A 31 5.41 9.50 7.27
C GLY A 31 5.06 11.00 7.24
N ILE A 32 5.72 11.79 6.41
CA ILE A 32 5.54 13.25 6.28
C ILE A 32 5.03 13.61 4.88
N THR A 33 5.43 12.86 3.86
CA THR A 33 5.11 13.13 2.45
C THR A 33 4.22 12.05 1.84
N ALA A 34 4.82 10.96 1.35
CA ALA A 34 4.13 9.98 0.51
C ALA A 34 2.98 9.27 1.23
N ASN A 35 3.18 8.83 2.48
CA ASN A 35 2.13 8.09 3.18
C ASN A 35 0.90 8.95 3.51
N PRO A 36 1.03 10.20 4.02
CA PRO A 36 -0.14 11.06 4.17
C PRO A 36 -0.80 11.46 2.84
N LEU A 37 -0.04 11.60 1.73
CA LEU A 37 -0.63 11.80 0.40
C LEU A 37 -1.49 10.61 -0.03
N LEU A 38 -0.99 9.38 0.16
CA LEU A 38 -1.78 8.16 -0.08
C LEU A 38 -3.02 8.11 0.81
N GLY A 39 -2.90 8.55 2.07
CA GLY A 39 -4.03 8.64 2.99
C GLY A 39 -5.13 9.59 2.51
N ALA A 40 -4.74 10.78 2.04
CA ALA A 40 -5.67 11.75 1.49
C ALA A 40 -6.34 11.22 0.20
N PHE A 41 -5.59 10.54 -0.67
CA PHE A 41 -6.16 9.86 -1.83
C PHE A 41 -7.11 8.73 -1.43
N SER A 42 -6.76 7.94 -0.41
CA SER A 42 -7.60 6.86 0.10
C SER A 42 -8.96 7.38 0.57
N ASP A 43 -8.96 8.45 1.36
CA ASP A 43 -10.20 9.09 1.82
C ASP A 43 -11.02 9.66 0.64
N TYR A 44 -10.35 10.29 -0.33
CA TYR A 44 -11.00 10.78 -1.54
C TYR A 44 -11.69 9.64 -2.32
N LEU A 45 -10.98 8.55 -2.61
CA LEU A 45 -11.50 7.44 -3.41
C LEU A 45 -12.68 6.76 -2.71
N ILE A 46 -12.59 6.56 -1.40
CA ILE A 46 -13.67 6.00 -0.59
C ILE A 46 -14.90 6.92 -0.61
N ALA A 47 -14.70 8.25 -0.57
CA ALA A 47 -15.79 9.21 -0.72
C ALA A 47 -16.45 9.16 -2.12
N GLN A 48 -15.73 8.70 -3.15
CA GLN A 48 -16.29 8.42 -4.49
C GLN A 48 -16.92 7.01 -4.59
N GLY A 49 -16.97 6.25 -3.50
CA GLY A 49 -17.52 4.89 -3.46
C GLY A 49 -16.56 3.79 -3.89
N GLY A 50 -15.29 4.10 -4.15
CA GLY A 50 -14.25 3.11 -4.49
C GLY A 50 -13.68 2.42 -3.25
N SER A 51 -12.63 1.63 -3.44
CA SER A 51 -12.00 0.88 -2.34
C SER A 51 -10.49 1.09 -2.27
N THR A 52 -9.97 1.10 -1.05
CA THR A 52 -8.54 0.96 -0.80
C THR A 52 -8.26 -0.20 0.15
N VAL A 53 -7.10 -0.82 -0.02
CA VAL A 53 -6.67 -1.96 0.80
C VAL A 53 -5.30 -1.66 1.37
N LEU A 54 -5.21 -1.52 2.70
CA LEU A 54 -3.93 -1.44 3.42
C LEU A 54 -3.47 -2.84 3.80
N THR A 55 -2.20 -3.16 3.56
CA THR A 55 -1.58 -4.41 4.03
C THR A 55 -0.34 -4.12 4.87
N GLU A 56 0.61 -5.06 4.96
CA GLU A 56 1.84 -4.97 5.75
C GLU A 56 1.59 -5.09 7.26
N VAL A 57 0.96 -6.19 7.67
CA VAL A 57 0.55 -6.39 9.08
C VAL A 57 1.69 -6.15 10.08
N PRO A 58 2.94 -6.60 9.85
CA PRO A 58 4.05 -6.30 10.77
C PRO A 58 4.39 -4.81 10.91
N GLU A 59 4.04 -3.99 9.90
CA GLU A 59 4.21 -2.53 9.95
C GLU A 59 3.04 -1.81 10.62
N MET A 60 2.06 -2.54 11.16
CA MET A 60 0.99 -1.99 11.99
C MET A 60 1.29 -2.13 13.49
N PHE A 61 2.26 -2.98 13.86
CA PHE A 61 2.59 -3.26 15.25
C PHE A 61 3.10 -2.00 15.98
N GLY A 62 2.53 -1.70 17.14
CA GLY A 62 2.78 -0.46 17.89
C GLY A 62 1.81 0.68 17.56
N ALA A 63 1.02 0.57 16.48
CA ALA A 63 0.01 1.56 16.09
C ALA A 63 -1.39 0.95 15.87
N GLU A 64 -1.59 -0.32 16.22
CA GLU A 64 -2.81 -1.07 15.90
C GLU A 64 -4.08 -0.48 16.52
N GLN A 65 -3.97 0.14 17.69
CA GLN A 65 -5.12 0.75 18.39
C GLN A 65 -5.77 1.88 17.56
N VAL A 66 -4.97 2.60 16.76
CA VAL A 66 -5.48 3.67 15.88
C VAL A 66 -6.35 3.08 14.77
N LEU A 67 -5.98 1.92 14.23
CA LEU A 67 -6.79 1.20 13.24
C LEU A 67 -8.04 0.60 13.88
N MET A 68 -7.90 -0.03 15.04
CA MET A 68 -9.02 -0.61 15.79
C MET A 68 -10.10 0.44 16.11
N ALA A 69 -9.69 1.65 16.50
CA ALA A 69 -10.60 2.76 16.79
C ALA A 69 -11.42 3.23 15.57
N ARG A 70 -11.03 2.85 14.35
CA ARG A 70 -11.70 3.18 13.09
C ARG A 70 -12.57 2.04 12.56
N ALA A 71 -12.72 0.93 13.30
CA ALA A 71 -13.58 -0.17 12.88
C ALA A 71 -15.04 0.27 12.75
N GLU A 72 -15.70 -0.13 11.66
CA GLU A 72 -17.12 0.19 11.43
C GLU A 72 -18.04 -0.33 12.54
N ASN A 73 -17.74 -1.52 13.06
CA ASN A 73 -18.55 -2.20 14.04
C ASN A 73 -17.69 -3.17 14.86
N LYS A 74 -18.30 -3.79 15.88
CA LYS A 74 -17.62 -4.73 16.78
C LYS A 74 -17.01 -5.94 16.05
N ALA A 75 -17.68 -6.47 15.03
CA ALA A 75 -17.16 -7.62 14.29
C ALA A 75 -15.89 -7.25 13.50
N VAL A 76 -15.87 -6.07 12.87
CA VAL A 76 -14.66 -5.56 12.20
C VAL A 76 -13.55 -5.27 13.22
N PHE A 77 -13.87 -4.71 14.38
CA PHE A 77 -12.89 -4.50 15.46
C PHE A 77 -12.23 -5.82 15.88
N GLU A 78 -13.03 -6.85 16.15
CA GLU A 78 -12.53 -8.18 16.53
C GLU A 78 -11.69 -8.79 15.41
N ALA A 79 -12.10 -8.63 14.15
CA ALA A 79 -11.31 -9.08 13.00
C ALA A 79 -9.94 -8.37 12.89
N ILE A 80 -9.86 -7.07 13.19
CA ILE A 80 -8.58 -6.34 13.26
C ILE A 80 -7.71 -6.88 14.41
N VAL A 81 -8.31 -7.18 15.57
CA VAL A 81 -7.60 -7.78 16.70
C VAL A 81 -7.01 -9.14 16.32
N HIS A 82 -7.79 -10.00 15.66
CA HIS A 82 -7.32 -11.28 15.15
C HIS A 82 -6.21 -11.13 14.12
N LEU A 83 -6.38 -10.23 13.13
CA LEU A 83 -5.37 -9.92 12.13
C LEU A 83 -4.00 -9.65 12.75
N ILE A 84 -3.95 -8.76 13.74
CA ILE A 84 -2.72 -8.35 14.41
C ILE A 84 -2.15 -9.52 15.22
N ASN A 85 -2.97 -10.14 16.08
CA ASN A 85 -2.50 -11.18 16.98
C ASN A 85 -2.06 -12.44 16.24
N ASP A 86 -2.75 -12.85 15.19
CA ASP A 86 -2.40 -14.03 14.39
C ASP A 86 -1.06 -13.82 13.69
N PHE A 87 -0.77 -12.61 13.21
CA PHE A 87 0.53 -12.30 12.61
C PHE A 87 1.64 -12.20 13.66
N LYS A 88 1.36 -11.73 14.88
CA LYS A 88 2.31 -11.81 15.99
C LYS A 88 2.61 -13.27 16.34
N GLN A 89 1.59 -14.12 16.43
CA GLN A 89 1.76 -15.55 16.69
C GLN A 89 2.52 -16.26 15.57
N TYR A 90 2.31 -15.86 14.31
CA TYR A 90 3.09 -16.36 13.18
C TYR A 90 4.59 -16.13 13.42
N PHE A 91 5.03 -14.91 13.76
CA PHE A 91 6.44 -14.63 14.07
C PHE A 91 6.95 -15.51 15.23
N LEU A 92 6.21 -15.54 16.34
CA LEU A 92 6.61 -16.31 17.53
C LEU A 92 6.72 -17.82 17.25
N SER A 93 5.86 -18.37 16.38
CA SER A 93 5.88 -19.79 16.02
C SER A 93 7.16 -20.21 15.26
N TYR A 94 7.85 -19.26 14.64
CA TYR A 94 9.15 -19.46 13.99
C TYR A 94 10.34 -19.05 14.86
N GLY A 95 10.10 -18.64 16.11
CA GLY A 95 11.16 -18.12 16.99
C GLY A 95 11.63 -16.72 16.59
N GLU A 96 10.90 -16.03 15.72
CA GLU A 96 11.23 -14.66 15.29
C GLU A 96 10.61 -13.63 16.26
N PRO A 97 11.33 -12.55 16.56
CA PRO A 97 10.82 -11.49 17.43
C PRO A 97 9.78 -10.62 16.69
N VAL A 98 8.68 -10.31 17.39
CA VAL A 98 7.57 -9.50 16.85
C VAL A 98 7.93 -8.03 16.66
N TYR A 99 8.80 -7.49 17.52
CA TYR A 99 9.07 -6.05 17.63
C TYR A 99 10.46 -5.64 17.08
N GLU A 100 11.13 -6.49 16.31
CA GLU A 100 12.42 -6.15 15.65
C GLU A 100 12.23 -5.47 14.28
N ASN A 101 11.64 -4.28 14.30
CA ASN A 101 11.51 -3.38 13.16
C ASN A 101 11.54 -1.96 13.75
N PRO A 102 12.21 -0.93 13.19
CA PRO A 102 12.71 -0.73 11.82
C PRO A 102 13.95 -1.56 11.42
N SER A 103 14.03 -1.94 10.14
CA SER A 103 15.24 -2.55 9.54
C SER A 103 16.46 -1.61 9.59
N PRO A 104 17.71 -2.12 9.49
CA PRO A 104 18.90 -1.27 9.47
C PRO A 104 18.86 -0.17 8.40
N GLY A 105 18.28 -0.47 7.23
CA GLY A 105 18.09 0.50 6.16
C GLY A 105 17.10 1.61 6.51
N ASN A 106 16.04 1.30 7.25
CA ASN A 106 15.06 2.29 7.72
C ASN A 106 15.67 3.20 8.80
N LYS A 107 16.45 2.62 9.73
CA LYS A 107 17.19 3.37 10.76
C LYS A 107 18.17 4.37 10.15
N ALA A 108 18.95 3.94 9.16
CA ALA A 108 19.82 4.83 8.40
C ALA A 108 19.05 5.89 7.59
N GLY A 109 17.80 5.60 7.22
CA GLY A 109 16.88 6.51 6.54
C GLY A 109 16.17 7.49 7.48
N GLY A 110 16.37 7.43 8.80
CA GLY A 110 15.80 8.36 9.78
C GLY A 110 14.58 7.85 10.56
N ILE A 111 14.22 6.57 10.46
CA ILE A 111 13.15 5.96 11.27
C ILE A 111 13.76 5.31 12.52
N THR A 112 13.49 5.86 13.69
CA THR A 112 14.19 5.51 14.94
C THR A 112 13.51 4.40 15.73
N THR A 113 12.18 4.40 15.81
CA THR A 113 11.38 3.42 16.59
C THR A 113 10.42 2.61 15.72
N LEU A 114 9.90 1.51 16.25
CA LEU A 114 8.83 0.75 15.59
C LEU A 114 7.59 1.63 15.47
N GLU A 115 7.26 2.33 16.55
CA GLU A 115 6.07 3.16 16.67
C GLU A 115 6.08 4.27 15.62
N ASP A 116 7.23 4.92 15.38
CA ASP A 116 7.37 5.92 14.31
C ASP A 116 7.11 5.32 12.93
N LYS A 117 7.66 4.12 12.69
CA LYS A 117 7.43 3.39 11.43
C LYS A 117 5.96 3.06 11.24
N SER A 118 5.34 2.52 12.28
CA SER A 118 3.97 2.03 12.24
C SER A 118 2.97 3.17 12.14
N LEU A 119 3.17 4.25 12.89
CA LEU A 119 2.38 5.48 12.74
C LEU A 119 2.52 6.06 11.33
N GLY A 120 3.73 6.06 10.76
CA GLY A 120 3.94 6.45 9.36
C GLY A 120 3.24 5.52 8.37
N CYS A 121 3.27 4.20 8.61
CA CYS A 121 2.67 3.19 7.75
C CYS A 121 1.14 3.33 7.67
N ILE A 122 0.47 3.47 8.82
CA ILE A 122 -1.00 3.51 8.86
C ILE A 122 -1.59 4.77 8.23
N GLN A 123 -0.81 5.85 8.12
CA GLN A 123 -1.25 7.08 7.44
C GLN A 123 -1.66 6.84 5.98
N LYS A 124 -1.12 5.80 5.31
CA LYS A 124 -1.53 5.42 3.94
C LYS A 124 -3.03 5.17 3.82
N SER A 125 -3.67 4.71 4.91
CA SER A 125 -5.10 4.41 4.94
C SER A 125 -6.01 5.62 5.21
N GLY A 126 -5.45 6.82 5.35
CA GLY A 126 -6.22 8.03 5.62
C GLY A 126 -6.95 7.97 6.96
N ARG A 127 -8.19 8.45 6.98
CA ARG A 127 -9.05 8.58 8.17
C ARG A 127 -10.38 7.81 8.04
N SER A 128 -10.68 7.28 6.86
CA SER A 128 -11.90 6.53 6.58
C SER A 128 -12.14 5.37 7.55
N VAL A 129 -13.40 5.01 7.75
CA VAL A 129 -13.79 3.86 8.57
C VAL A 129 -13.32 2.57 7.90
N ILE A 130 -12.75 1.65 8.68
CA ILE A 130 -12.37 0.31 8.21
C ILE A 130 -13.64 -0.54 8.17
N VAL A 131 -13.97 -1.05 6.99
CA VAL A 131 -15.23 -1.77 6.75
C VAL A 131 -15.04 -3.28 6.67
N ASP A 132 -13.80 -3.75 6.46
CA ASP A 132 -13.50 -5.18 6.33
C ASP A 132 -12.04 -5.54 6.67
N VAL A 133 -11.82 -6.81 6.98
CA VAL A 133 -10.50 -7.44 7.13
C VAL A 133 -10.45 -8.70 6.27
N LEU A 134 -9.58 -8.70 5.29
CA LEU A 134 -9.38 -9.76 4.30
C LEU A 134 -8.23 -10.68 4.75
N GLN A 135 -8.46 -11.98 4.74
CA GLN A 135 -7.40 -12.97 4.88
C GLN A 135 -6.59 -13.11 3.57
N TYR A 136 -5.40 -13.69 3.64
CA TYR A 136 -4.57 -13.90 2.46
C TYR A 136 -5.32 -14.72 1.38
N GLY A 137 -5.50 -14.14 0.19
CA GLY A 137 -6.22 -14.77 -0.92
C GLY A 137 -7.73 -14.47 -0.97
N GLU A 138 -8.27 -13.73 0.00
CA GLU A 138 -9.64 -13.22 -0.09
C GLU A 138 -9.74 -11.99 -1.00
N LYS A 139 -10.87 -11.88 -1.69
CA LYS A 139 -11.23 -10.73 -2.53
C LYS A 139 -12.00 -9.68 -1.73
N ILE A 140 -11.95 -8.43 -2.15
CA ILE A 140 -12.76 -7.35 -1.58
C ILE A 140 -14.25 -7.74 -1.60
N ARG A 141 -14.90 -7.70 -0.43
CA ARG A 141 -16.32 -8.05 -0.24
C ARG A 141 -17.21 -6.81 -0.18
N LYS A 142 -16.66 -5.67 0.22
CA LYS A 142 -17.37 -4.42 0.48
C LYS A 142 -16.50 -3.23 0.10
N ASN A 143 -17.09 -2.25 -0.59
CA ASN A 143 -16.40 -1.01 -0.94
C ASN A 143 -16.09 -0.18 0.32
N GLY A 144 -14.91 0.44 0.33
CA GLY A 144 -14.39 1.21 1.46
C GLY A 144 -12.92 0.86 1.76
N LEU A 145 -12.48 1.15 2.98
CA LEU A 145 -11.15 0.78 3.46
C LEU A 145 -11.17 -0.62 4.05
N SER A 146 -10.34 -1.53 3.50
CA SER A 146 -10.11 -2.85 4.07
C SER A 146 -8.66 -3.03 4.52
N LEU A 147 -8.44 -3.89 5.51
CA LEU A 147 -7.09 -4.38 5.85
C LEU A 147 -6.88 -5.77 5.23
N LEU A 148 -5.69 -6.06 4.71
CA LEU A 148 -5.34 -7.36 4.15
C LEU A 148 -4.21 -8.03 4.94
N GLN A 149 -4.44 -9.28 5.35
CA GLN A 149 -3.44 -10.14 5.98
C GLN A 149 -2.35 -10.56 4.99
N ALA A 150 -1.26 -9.80 4.95
CA ALA A 150 -0.05 -10.15 4.21
C ALA A 150 1.21 -9.59 4.90
N PRO A 151 2.39 -10.20 4.68
CA PRO A 151 3.65 -9.75 5.27
C PRO A 151 4.11 -8.40 4.70
N GLY A 152 5.11 -7.78 5.33
CA GLY A 152 5.72 -6.54 4.83
C GLY A 152 6.64 -6.71 3.62
N ASN A 153 6.93 -7.94 3.17
CA ASN A 153 7.76 -8.17 1.99
C ASN A 153 7.11 -7.55 0.73
N ASP A 154 7.87 -6.73 0.01
CA ASP A 154 7.36 -5.91 -1.11
C ASP A 154 6.58 -6.72 -2.14
N LEU A 155 7.17 -7.78 -2.68
CA LEU A 155 6.56 -8.52 -3.78
C LEU A 155 5.43 -9.43 -3.32
N VAL A 156 5.54 -10.06 -2.14
CA VAL A 156 4.47 -10.90 -1.57
C VAL A 156 3.24 -10.06 -1.27
N ALA A 157 3.42 -8.88 -0.65
CA ALA A 157 2.34 -7.97 -0.33
C ALA A 157 1.67 -7.40 -1.58
N ALA A 158 2.47 -6.94 -2.56
CA ALA A 158 1.92 -6.41 -3.81
C ALA A 158 1.15 -7.48 -4.59
N SER A 159 1.64 -8.72 -4.61
CA SER A 159 0.93 -9.86 -5.21
C SER A 159 -0.38 -10.16 -4.48
N ALA A 160 -0.38 -10.09 -3.14
CA ALA A 160 -1.57 -10.30 -2.33
C ALA A 160 -2.64 -9.24 -2.59
N LEU A 161 -2.25 -7.96 -2.63
CA LEU A 161 -3.14 -6.85 -2.97
C LEU A 161 -3.76 -7.05 -4.36
N ALA A 162 -2.93 -7.33 -5.35
CA ALA A 162 -3.38 -7.60 -6.72
C ALA A 162 -4.33 -8.81 -6.80
N SER A 163 -4.12 -9.84 -5.96
CA SER A 163 -5.00 -11.02 -5.87
C SER A 163 -6.30 -10.74 -5.12
N SER A 164 -6.35 -9.65 -4.35
CA SER A 164 -7.52 -9.21 -3.58
C SER A 164 -8.42 -8.26 -4.38
N ASP A 165 -8.37 -8.32 -5.72
CA ASP A 165 -9.09 -7.46 -6.67
C ASP A 165 -8.63 -5.99 -6.73
N CYS A 166 -7.44 -5.65 -6.21
CA CYS A 166 -6.83 -4.34 -6.51
C CYS A 166 -6.35 -4.28 -7.96
N GLN A 167 -6.82 -3.30 -8.72
CA GLN A 167 -6.43 -3.10 -10.13
C GLN A 167 -5.07 -2.39 -10.26
N LEU A 168 -4.64 -1.68 -9.22
CA LEU A 168 -3.34 -1.02 -9.15
C LEU A 168 -2.83 -0.98 -7.70
N VAL A 169 -1.50 -0.90 -7.54
CA VAL A 169 -0.84 -0.76 -6.24
C VAL A 169 -0.09 0.57 -6.20
N LEU A 170 -0.38 1.39 -5.19
CA LEU A 170 0.42 2.57 -4.85
C LEU A 170 1.55 2.14 -3.93
N PHE A 171 2.79 2.34 -4.39
CA PHE A 171 3.99 1.89 -3.70
C PHE A 171 4.87 3.08 -3.30
N THR A 172 4.90 3.43 -2.01
CA THR A 172 5.75 4.53 -1.53
C THR A 172 7.18 4.05 -1.25
N THR A 173 8.19 4.85 -1.58
CA THR A 173 9.59 4.48 -1.28
C THR A 173 10.53 5.68 -1.14
N GLY A 174 11.44 5.58 -0.17
CA GLY A 174 12.58 6.48 0.01
C GLY A 174 13.90 5.93 -0.54
N ARG A 175 13.90 4.71 -1.12
CA ARG A 175 15.13 4.03 -1.60
C ARG A 175 15.10 3.67 -3.08
N GLY A 176 13.91 3.70 -3.71
CA GLY A 176 13.74 3.46 -5.14
C GLY A 176 14.05 2.02 -5.53
N THR A 177 13.36 1.07 -4.89
CA THR A 177 13.45 -0.37 -5.18
C THR A 177 12.97 -0.66 -6.60
N PRO A 178 13.77 -1.34 -7.45
CA PRO A 178 13.38 -1.71 -8.81
C PRO A 178 12.55 -3.01 -8.81
N PHE A 179 11.28 -2.94 -8.41
CA PHE A 179 10.34 -4.07 -8.49
C PHE A 179 8.97 -3.63 -9.05
N GLY A 180 8.11 -4.58 -9.42
CA GLY A 180 6.72 -4.34 -9.79
C GLY A 180 5.91 -5.64 -9.78
N SER A 181 4.63 -5.56 -9.43
CA SER A 181 3.74 -6.72 -9.45
C SER A 181 3.15 -6.96 -10.85
N TYR A 182 2.27 -7.96 -10.98
CA TYR A 182 1.56 -8.25 -12.22
C TYR A 182 0.40 -7.28 -12.54
N VAL A 183 0.11 -6.32 -11.64
CA VAL A 183 -0.76 -5.16 -11.92
C VAL A 183 0.07 -3.86 -11.91
N PRO A 184 -0.41 -2.75 -12.52
CA PRO A 184 0.26 -1.46 -12.47
C PRO A 184 0.70 -1.10 -11.04
N THR A 185 2.00 -0.85 -10.87
CA THR A 185 2.61 -0.54 -9.56
C THR A 185 3.17 0.86 -9.61
N LEU A 186 2.32 1.84 -9.28
CA LEU A 186 2.65 3.27 -9.31
C LEU A 186 3.58 3.60 -8.14
N LYS A 187 4.84 3.89 -8.47
CA LYS A 187 5.89 4.17 -7.49
C LYS A 187 5.94 5.65 -7.13
N VAL A 188 5.77 5.94 -5.85
CA VAL A 188 5.71 7.29 -5.29
C VAL A 188 6.97 7.53 -4.46
N SER A 189 7.81 8.48 -4.88
CA SER A 189 9.01 8.85 -4.13
C SER A 189 8.67 9.72 -2.94
N THR A 190 9.31 9.46 -1.79
CA THR A 190 9.11 10.25 -0.56
C THR A 190 9.80 11.61 -0.60
N ASN A 191 10.77 11.79 -1.50
CA ASN A 191 11.56 13.01 -1.63
C ASN A 191 11.97 13.29 -3.08
N THR A 192 12.12 14.57 -3.41
CA THR A 192 12.45 15.03 -4.77
C THR A 192 13.83 14.56 -5.22
N THR A 193 14.82 14.50 -4.32
CA THR A 193 16.17 14.01 -4.68
C THR A 193 16.17 12.58 -5.20
N LEU A 194 15.36 11.69 -4.59
CA LEU A 194 15.16 10.33 -5.08
C LEU A 194 14.47 10.33 -6.44
N PHE A 195 13.42 11.14 -6.61
CA PHE A 195 12.69 11.27 -7.86
C PHE A 195 13.63 11.65 -9.01
N ASP A 196 14.45 12.69 -8.82
CA ASP A 196 15.36 13.21 -9.83
C ASP A 196 16.46 12.18 -10.18
N ARG A 197 17.01 11.49 -9.16
CA ARG A 197 18.07 10.50 -9.36
C ARG A 197 17.58 9.18 -9.95
N LYS A 198 16.33 8.80 -9.68
CA LYS A 198 15.75 7.51 -10.06
C LYS A 198 14.44 7.67 -10.85
N GLY A 199 14.33 8.72 -11.67
CA GLY A 199 13.12 9.01 -12.46
C GLY A 199 12.72 7.88 -13.43
N HIS A 200 13.67 7.02 -13.82
CA HIS A 200 13.40 5.80 -14.59
C HIS A 200 12.55 4.77 -13.82
N TRP A 201 12.51 4.87 -12.49
CA TRP A 201 11.81 3.93 -11.62
C TRP A 201 10.61 4.53 -10.91
N MET A 202 10.48 5.86 -10.85
CA MET A 202 9.46 6.58 -10.08
C MET A 202 8.39 7.18 -10.99
N ASP A 203 7.14 7.08 -10.58
CA ASP A 203 5.96 7.57 -11.32
C ASP A 203 5.47 8.93 -10.81
N PHE A 204 5.67 9.22 -9.52
CA PHE A 204 5.17 10.44 -8.89
C PHE A 204 6.08 10.93 -7.75
N ASN A 205 6.22 12.25 -7.61
CA ASN A 205 7.05 12.87 -6.58
C ASN A 205 6.22 13.43 -5.41
N ALA A 206 6.10 12.67 -4.31
CA ALA A 206 5.46 13.18 -3.11
C ALA A 206 6.35 14.15 -2.31
N GLY A 207 7.65 14.23 -2.63
CA GLY A 207 8.58 15.17 -2.02
C GLY A 207 8.20 16.64 -2.22
N GLU A 208 7.37 16.94 -3.21
CA GLU A 208 6.86 18.29 -3.44
C GLU A 208 5.97 18.81 -2.30
N LEU A 209 5.41 17.94 -1.44
CA LEU A 209 4.67 18.38 -0.24
C LEU A 209 5.49 19.24 0.71
N LEU A 210 6.82 19.16 0.65
CA LEU A 210 7.69 20.05 1.43
C LEU A 210 7.68 21.50 0.92
N ASN A 211 7.18 21.72 -0.31
CA ASN A 211 7.20 23.02 -0.99
C ASN A 211 5.81 23.50 -1.47
N GLN A 212 4.78 22.65 -1.42
CA GLN A 212 3.42 23.03 -1.81
C GLN A 212 2.33 22.39 -0.93
N PRO A 213 1.13 22.98 -0.86
CA PRO A 213 0.03 22.46 -0.06
C PRO A 213 -0.44 21.07 -0.50
N MET A 214 -0.95 20.29 0.46
CA MET A 214 -1.47 18.94 0.25
C MET A 214 -2.57 18.91 -0.81
N GLU A 215 -3.48 19.88 -0.78
CA GLU A 215 -4.66 19.94 -1.65
C GLU A 215 -4.25 19.99 -3.13
N LYS A 216 -3.23 20.80 -3.44
CA LYS A 216 -2.75 20.99 -4.81
C LYS A 216 -2.02 19.74 -5.32
N LEU A 217 -1.19 19.11 -4.49
CA LEU A 217 -0.49 17.90 -4.92
C LEU A 217 -1.44 16.70 -4.99
N LEU A 218 -2.45 16.64 -4.11
CA LEU A 218 -3.48 15.62 -4.15
C LEU A 218 -4.27 15.63 -5.45
N GLU A 219 -4.64 16.81 -5.97
CA GLU A 219 -5.31 16.95 -7.27
C GLU A 219 -4.47 16.32 -8.40
N GLN A 220 -3.18 16.65 -8.48
CA GLN A 220 -2.24 16.08 -9.45
C GLN A 220 -2.07 14.55 -9.26
N PHE A 221 -2.07 14.10 -8.01
CA PHE A 221 -1.94 12.68 -7.69
C PHE A 221 -3.18 11.89 -8.10
N ILE A 222 -4.38 12.44 -7.88
CA ILE A 222 -5.65 11.87 -8.35
C ILE A 222 -5.64 11.77 -9.87
N GLU A 223 -5.29 12.84 -10.58
CA GLU A 223 -5.20 12.84 -12.04
C GLU A 223 -4.25 11.76 -12.56
N LYS A 224 -3.06 11.65 -11.95
CA LYS A 224 -2.08 10.62 -12.30
C LYS A 224 -2.62 9.20 -12.09
N ILE A 225 -3.30 8.92 -10.98
CA ILE A 225 -3.88 7.60 -10.70
C ILE A 225 -4.99 7.28 -11.69
N ILE A 226 -5.84 8.26 -12.02
CA ILE A 226 -6.91 8.10 -13.02
C ILE A 226 -6.31 7.81 -14.40
N ALA A 227 -5.25 8.52 -14.78
CA ALA A 227 -4.55 8.28 -16.05
C ALA A 227 -3.99 6.85 -16.11
N VAL A 228 -3.36 6.37 -15.04
CA VAL A 228 -2.86 4.98 -14.94
C VAL A 228 -3.99 3.96 -15.01
N ALA A 229 -5.06 4.15 -14.23
CA ALA A 229 -6.24 3.29 -14.29
C ALA A 229 -6.88 3.27 -15.70
N SER A 230 -6.76 4.39 -16.43
CA SER A 230 -7.23 4.56 -17.81
C SER A 230 -6.25 4.07 -18.88
N GLY A 231 -5.07 3.57 -18.49
CA GLY A 231 -4.12 2.89 -19.38
C GLY A 231 -2.81 3.62 -19.65
N GLU A 232 -2.50 4.69 -18.93
CA GLU A 232 -1.13 5.19 -18.90
C GLU A 232 -0.21 4.17 -18.20
N GLU A 233 0.86 3.76 -18.88
CA GLU A 233 1.79 2.78 -18.32
C GLU A 233 2.60 3.36 -17.17
N THR A 234 2.66 2.61 -16.07
CA THR A 234 3.58 2.88 -14.96
C THR A 234 5.02 2.51 -15.31
N LYS A 235 6.00 3.03 -14.56
CA LYS A 235 7.42 2.73 -14.76
C LYS A 235 7.74 1.24 -14.66
N ASN A 236 7.05 0.45 -13.83
CA ASN A 236 7.29 -0.99 -13.83
C ASN A 236 6.80 -1.66 -15.12
N GLU A 237 5.70 -1.18 -15.70
CA GLU A 237 5.19 -1.70 -16.98
C GLU A 237 6.10 -1.33 -18.14
N GLN A 238 6.55 -0.07 -18.21
CA GLN A 238 7.51 0.40 -19.23
C GLN A 238 8.84 -0.37 -19.17
N ASN A 239 9.25 -0.80 -17.97
CA ASN A 239 10.48 -1.55 -17.75
C ASN A 239 10.28 -3.07 -17.83
N GLU A 240 9.09 -3.54 -18.21
CA GLU A 240 8.73 -4.96 -18.31
C GLU A 240 8.91 -5.75 -17.01
N VAL A 241 8.81 -5.07 -15.85
CA VAL A 241 8.92 -5.69 -14.53
C VAL A 241 7.53 -6.08 -14.03
N ARG A 242 7.23 -7.38 -14.13
CA ARG A 242 5.96 -8.00 -13.73
C ARG A 242 6.24 -9.29 -12.97
N GLU A 243 6.33 -9.19 -11.65
CA GLU A 243 6.73 -10.31 -10.80
C GLU A 243 5.56 -10.80 -9.93
N ILE A 244 5.66 -12.04 -9.47
CA ILE A 244 4.71 -12.66 -8.54
C ILE A 244 5.48 -13.37 -7.44
N ALA A 245 5.10 -13.12 -6.19
CA ALA A 245 5.54 -13.93 -5.05
C ALA A 245 4.35 -14.33 -4.19
N ILE A 246 4.32 -15.60 -3.80
CA ILE A 246 3.26 -16.17 -2.98
C ILE A 246 3.79 -16.29 -1.55
N PHE A 247 2.95 -15.97 -0.56
CA PHE A 247 3.29 -16.19 0.83
C PHE A 247 3.29 -17.68 1.13
N LYS A 248 4.48 -18.25 1.37
CA LYS A 248 4.65 -19.68 1.63
C LYS A 248 4.88 -19.90 3.11
N ASN A 249 4.33 -21.01 3.62
CA ASN A 249 4.57 -21.54 4.96
C ASN A 249 5.17 -22.96 4.79
N GLY A 250 6.10 -23.33 5.67
CA GLY A 250 6.68 -24.67 5.73
C GLY A 250 8.02 -24.82 5.00
N VAL A 251 8.60 -26.03 5.10
CA VAL A 251 9.87 -26.37 4.45
C VAL A 251 9.61 -26.57 2.95
N THR A 252 10.14 -25.69 2.12
CA THR A 252 10.17 -25.86 0.66
C THR A 252 11.42 -26.66 0.28
N LEU A 253 11.24 -27.74 -0.51
CA LEU A 253 12.34 -28.53 -1.09
C LEU A 253 13.13 -27.74 -2.12
#